data_AF-A0A6L6EL19-F1
#
_entry.id   AF-A0A6L6EL19-F1
#
_cell.length_a   1.000
_cell.length_b   1.000
_cell.length_c   1.000
_cell.angle_alpha   90.00
_cell.angle_beta   90.00
_cell.angle_gamma   90.00
#
_symmetry.space_group_name_H-M   'P 1'
#
loop_
_entity.id
_entity.type
_entity.pdbx_description
1 polymer ?
#
loop_
_entity_poly.entity_id
_entity_poly.type
_entity_poly.pdbx_seq_one_letter_code
_entity_poly.pdbx_strand_id
1 'polypeptide(L)'
;ISHIILPVPSSMGKGVLVSPTVFGNIMLGPTAQNIEDKSDTSTTEQGIEFLKAKGAIIAPTLFNEEITTMYAGLRAATEHSDYQIFLRAEKKLVTVGGIRSTGLTASMAIAEYVRDLLVEGGLKIGKQSVLPQLTMPNLGEAGVRPYQDESLIEKEESYGEIICHCERVSRGEIRDALVSDLPATTLGGLGRRTRAGLGRCQGFYCHAQLRTLLAGEK
;
A
#
# COMPACT_ATOMS: atom_id res chain seq x y z
N ILE A 1 -1.04 -2.71 21.40
CA ILE A 1 0.10 -3.38 20.71
C ILE A 1 0.92 -2.29 20.04
N SER A 2 2.18 -2.08 20.49
CA SER A 2 3.05 -0.99 20.00
C SER A 2 4.21 -1.47 19.11
N HIS A 3 4.41 -2.79 19.00
CA HIS A 3 5.48 -3.40 18.21
C HIS A 3 4.94 -4.60 17.42
N ILE A 4 5.68 -5.00 16.39
CA ILE A 4 5.37 -6.21 15.61
C ILE A 4 5.59 -7.43 16.52
N ILE A 5 4.59 -8.31 16.59
CA ILE A 5 4.65 -9.57 17.33
C ILE A 5 4.73 -10.71 16.32
N LEU A 6 5.84 -11.44 16.37
CA LEU A 6 6.13 -12.59 15.52
C LEU A 6 6.10 -13.86 16.36
N PRO A 7 5.48 -14.96 15.89
CA PRO A 7 5.66 -16.25 16.52
C PRO A 7 7.09 -16.76 16.26
N VAL A 8 7.50 -17.77 17.03
CA VAL A 8 8.79 -18.44 16.82
C VAL A 8 8.82 -19.01 15.39
N PRO A 9 9.82 -18.68 14.56
CA PRO A 9 9.88 -19.15 13.18
C PRO A 9 9.89 -20.68 13.09
N SER A 10 9.23 -21.21 12.06
CA SER A 10 9.26 -22.62 11.69
C SER A 10 10.01 -22.80 10.35
N SER A 11 10.14 -24.04 9.89
CA SER A 11 10.64 -24.34 8.54
C SER A 11 9.81 -23.68 7.43
N MET A 12 8.53 -23.38 7.70
CA MET A 12 7.62 -22.68 6.79
C MET A 12 7.72 -21.14 6.91
N GLY A 13 8.69 -20.63 7.68
CA GLY A 13 8.93 -19.20 7.89
C GLY A 13 8.28 -18.65 9.16
N LYS A 14 8.12 -17.32 9.19
CA LYS A 14 7.64 -16.56 10.36
C LYS A 14 6.12 -16.64 10.59
N GLY A 15 5.36 -17.21 9.66
CA GLY A 15 3.92 -17.42 9.81
C GLY A 15 3.09 -16.13 9.90
N VAL A 16 1.95 -16.24 10.60
CA VAL A 16 1.00 -15.14 10.87
C VAL A 16 1.57 -14.26 11.98
N LEU A 17 1.52 -12.94 11.78
CA LEU A 17 1.99 -11.92 12.70
C LEU A 17 0.90 -10.91 13.03
N VAL A 18 1.10 -10.17 14.11
CA VAL A 18 0.31 -9.00 14.47
C VAL A 18 1.20 -7.77 14.40
N SER A 19 0.80 -6.75 13.67
CA SER A 19 1.58 -5.52 13.49
C SER A 19 0.71 -4.28 13.72
N PRO A 20 1.17 -3.29 14.50
CA PRO A 20 0.61 -1.96 14.38
C PRO A 20 0.95 -1.40 12.99
N THR A 21 0.09 -0.53 12.46
CA THR A 21 0.36 0.20 11.22
C THR A 21 0.64 1.67 11.53
N VAL A 22 1.13 2.41 10.53
CA VAL A 22 1.33 3.87 10.61
C VAL A 22 0.00 4.64 10.75
N PHE A 23 -1.13 3.97 10.53
CA PHE A 23 -2.48 4.51 10.59
C PHE A 23 -3.14 4.37 11.97
N GLY A 24 -2.44 3.77 12.93
CA GLY A 24 -2.94 3.56 14.29
C GLY A 24 -3.84 2.33 14.45
N ASN A 25 -4.19 1.64 13.36
CA ASN A 25 -4.89 0.35 13.43
C ASN A 25 -3.90 -0.83 13.53
N ILE A 26 -4.44 -2.02 13.80
CA ILE A 26 -3.70 -3.27 13.92
C ILE A 26 -3.99 -4.15 12.70
N MET A 27 -2.94 -4.75 12.15
CA MET A 27 -3.01 -5.70 11.05
C MET A 27 -2.66 -7.10 11.54
N LEU A 28 -3.45 -8.09 11.12
CA LEU A 28 -3.23 -9.52 11.34
C LEU A 28 -3.07 -10.22 9.99
N GLY A 29 -1.99 -10.96 9.82
CA GLY A 29 -1.72 -11.65 8.55
C GLY A 29 -0.27 -12.08 8.40
N PRO A 30 0.15 -12.51 7.20
CA PRO A 30 -0.68 -12.82 6.05
C PRO A 30 -1.11 -14.30 6.04
N THR A 31 -2.01 -14.66 5.12
CA THR A 31 -2.09 -16.04 4.62
C THR A 31 -1.01 -16.28 3.55
N ALA A 32 -0.76 -17.56 3.23
CA ALA A 32 0.13 -17.95 2.13
C ALA A 32 -0.44 -19.19 1.45
N GLN A 33 -0.99 -19.00 0.24
CA GLN A 33 -1.58 -20.05 -0.57
C GLN A 33 -1.08 -19.90 -2.01
N ASN A 34 -0.80 -21.03 -2.66
CA ASN A 34 -0.56 -21.05 -4.10
C ASN A 34 -1.90 -21.16 -4.80
N ILE A 35 -2.11 -20.33 -5.81
CA ILE A 35 -3.35 -20.30 -6.59
C ILE A 35 -3.01 -20.29 -8.09
N GLU A 36 -3.93 -20.78 -8.90
CA GLU A 36 -3.75 -20.83 -10.36
C GLU A 36 -4.24 -19.56 -11.06
N ASP A 37 -5.35 -18.99 -10.58
CA ASP A 37 -5.90 -17.74 -11.12
C ASP A 37 -5.04 -16.55 -10.70
N LYS A 38 -4.33 -15.96 -11.68
CA LYS A 38 -3.43 -14.80 -11.49
C LYS A 38 -4.16 -13.46 -11.38
N SER A 39 -5.50 -13.48 -11.40
CA SER A 39 -6.35 -12.30 -11.20
C SER A 39 -7.15 -12.37 -9.89
N ASP A 40 -7.14 -13.50 -9.19
CA ASP A 40 -7.90 -13.69 -7.97
C ASP A 40 -7.25 -12.91 -6.80
N THR A 41 -7.89 -11.80 -6.42
CA THR A 41 -7.54 -11.02 -5.24
C THR A 41 -8.64 -11.08 -4.17
N SER A 42 -9.40 -12.17 -4.14
CA SER A 42 -10.46 -12.37 -3.16
C SER A 42 -9.92 -12.77 -1.78
N THR A 43 -10.74 -12.55 -0.77
CA THR A 43 -10.52 -13.07 0.58
C THR A 43 -11.52 -14.19 0.85
N THR A 44 -11.09 -15.26 1.50
CA THR A 44 -11.93 -16.44 1.76
C THR A 44 -12.26 -16.56 3.24
N GLU A 45 -13.44 -17.12 3.54
CA GLU A 45 -13.86 -17.41 4.92
C GLU A 45 -12.84 -18.30 5.64
N GLN A 46 -12.38 -19.36 4.97
CA GLN A 46 -11.34 -20.26 5.47
C GLN A 46 -10.03 -19.51 5.80
N GLY A 47 -9.63 -18.55 4.96
CA GLY A 47 -8.47 -17.70 5.22
C GLY A 47 -8.66 -16.83 6.46
N ILE A 48 -9.86 -16.27 6.64
CA ILE A 48 -10.21 -15.46 7.82
C ILE A 48 -10.20 -16.33 9.09
N GLU A 49 -10.81 -17.51 9.07
CA GLU A 49 -10.82 -18.44 10.20
C GLU A 49 -9.42 -18.88 10.58
N PHE A 50 -8.58 -19.20 9.59
CA PHE A 50 -7.17 -19.51 9.81
C PHE A 50 -6.42 -18.37 10.51
N LEU A 51 -6.61 -17.13 10.04
CA LEU A 51 -6.00 -15.95 10.67
C LEU A 51 -6.52 -15.75 12.08
N LYS A 52 -7.83 -15.86 12.32
CA LYS A 52 -8.44 -15.75 13.65
C LYS A 52 -7.85 -16.77 14.62
N ALA A 53 -7.77 -18.04 14.22
CA ALA A 53 -7.22 -19.10 15.06
C ALA A 53 -5.75 -18.83 15.44
N LYS A 54 -4.92 -18.39 14.49
CA LYS A 54 -3.50 -18.07 14.76
C LYS A 54 -3.34 -16.78 15.56
N GLY A 55 -4.10 -15.75 15.22
CA GLY A 55 -4.06 -14.47 15.92
C GLY A 55 -4.54 -14.57 17.36
N ALA A 56 -5.50 -15.45 17.67
CA ALA A 56 -6.01 -15.63 19.04
C ALA A 56 -4.94 -16.13 20.01
N ILE A 57 -3.94 -16.85 19.51
CA ILE A 57 -2.77 -17.29 20.29
C ILE A 57 -1.83 -16.12 20.58
N ILE A 58 -1.71 -15.16 19.66
CA ILE A 58 -0.76 -14.03 19.74
C ILE A 58 -1.36 -12.84 20.52
N ALA A 59 -2.61 -12.49 20.23
CA ALA A 59 -3.31 -11.32 20.74
C ALA A 59 -4.82 -11.62 20.90
N PRO A 60 -5.23 -12.37 21.93
CA PRO A 60 -6.61 -12.83 22.09
C PRO A 60 -7.63 -11.70 22.18
N THR A 61 -7.28 -10.58 22.82
CA THR A 61 -8.19 -9.43 22.97
C THR A 61 -8.40 -8.66 21.67
N LEU A 62 -7.60 -8.88 20.62
CA LEU A 62 -7.77 -8.24 19.31
C LEU A 62 -9.13 -8.58 18.68
N PHE A 63 -9.70 -9.74 19.02
CA PHE A 63 -10.97 -10.20 18.44
C PHE A 63 -12.20 -9.63 19.13
N ASN A 64 -12.01 -8.81 20.16
CA ASN A 64 -13.08 -7.94 20.69
C ASN A 64 -13.26 -6.68 19.82
N GLU A 65 -12.31 -6.41 18.92
CA GLU A 65 -12.34 -5.26 18.03
C GLU A 65 -12.98 -5.61 16.68
N GLU A 66 -13.55 -4.60 16.04
CA GLU A 66 -14.15 -4.74 14.72
C GLU A 66 -13.09 -4.92 13.62
N ILE A 67 -13.35 -5.85 12.70
CA ILE A 67 -12.56 -5.97 11.46
C ILE A 67 -13.02 -4.87 10.51
N THR A 68 -12.18 -3.84 10.35
CA THR A 68 -12.51 -2.67 9.52
C THR A 68 -12.25 -2.89 8.03
N THR A 69 -11.28 -3.74 7.66
CA THR A 69 -10.93 -4.01 6.27
C THR A 69 -10.26 -5.37 6.13
N MET A 70 -10.39 -5.96 4.93
CA MET A 70 -9.72 -7.19 4.53
C MET A 70 -9.25 -7.02 3.10
N TYR A 71 -8.05 -7.50 2.80
CA TYR A 71 -7.50 -7.45 1.46
C TYR A 71 -6.63 -8.67 1.19
N ALA A 72 -6.52 -9.01 -0.09
CA ALA A 72 -5.56 -9.98 -0.58
C ALA A 72 -4.67 -9.32 -1.64
N GLY A 73 -3.51 -9.93 -1.86
CA GLY A 73 -2.56 -9.47 -2.85
C GLY A 73 -1.80 -10.66 -3.42
N LEU A 74 -1.50 -10.59 -4.72
CA LEU A 74 -0.80 -11.64 -5.43
C LEU A 74 0.70 -11.38 -5.41
N ARG A 75 1.46 -12.44 -5.16
CA ARG A 75 2.92 -12.44 -5.27
C ARG A 75 3.26 -13.11 -6.60
N ALA A 76 4.19 -12.52 -7.35
CA ALA A 76 4.67 -13.07 -8.62
C ALA A 76 5.63 -14.26 -8.38
N ALA A 77 5.15 -15.29 -7.69
CA ALA A 77 5.91 -16.49 -7.38
C ALA A 77 6.03 -17.40 -8.61
N THR A 78 7.15 -18.10 -8.68
CA THR A 78 7.50 -19.11 -9.69
C THR A 78 7.91 -20.40 -9.00
N GLU A 79 8.16 -21.47 -9.76
CA GLU A 79 8.80 -22.70 -9.30
C GLU A 79 10.18 -22.45 -8.69
N HIS A 80 10.85 -21.38 -9.10
CA HIS A 80 12.13 -20.96 -8.55
C HIS A 80 11.96 -20.15 -7.25
N SER A 81 12.89 -20.37 -6.30
CA SER A 81 12.96 -19.62 -5.04
C SER A 81 13.56 -18.23 -5.21
N ASP A 82 14.53 -18.10 -6.11
CA ASP A 82 15.25 -16.85 -6.38
C ASP A 82 14.54 -15.98 -7.40
N TYR A 83 14.94 -14.71 -7.44
CA TYR A 83 14.45 -13.75 -8.42
C TYR A 83 14.75 -14.22 -9.84
N GLN A 84 13.76 -14.09 -10.72
CA GLN A 84 13.85 -14.46 -12.13
C GLN A 84 14.01 -13.17 -12.94
N ILE A 85 15.23 -12.65 -12.97
CA ILE A 85 15.59 -11.39 -13.65
C ILE A 85 16.69 -11.65 -14.67
N PHE A 86 16.36 -11.53 -15.96
CA PHE A 86 17.30 -11.87 -17.04
C PHE A 86 16.94 -11.18 -18.36
N LEU A 87 17.98 -11.00 -19.19
CA LEU A 87 17.88 -10.45 -20.55
C LEU A 87 17.45 -11.53 -21.55
N ARG A 88 16.49 -11.19 -22.41
CA ARG A 88 16.09 -11.93 -23.61
C ARG A 88 16.49 -11.10 -24.83
N ALA A 89 17.78 -11.17 -25.18
CA ALA A 89 18.40 -10.31 -26.19
C ALA A 89 17.71 -10.43 -27.56
N GLU A 90 17.28 -11.63 -27.93
CA GLU A 90 16.56 -11.92 -29.17
C GLU A 90 15.22 -11.20 -29.28
N LYS A 91 14.63 -10.82 -28.13
CA LYS A 91 13.36 -10.09 -28.04
C LYS A 91 13.53 -8.63 -27.62
N LYS A 92 14.77 -8.16 -27.39
CA LYS A 92 15.07 -6.84 -26.82
C LYS A 92 14.25 -6.56 -25.55
N LEU A 93 14.18 -7.56 -24.67
CA LEU A 93 13.31 -7.57 -23.49
C LEU A 93 14.11 -7.99 -22.26
N VAL A 94 13.91 -7.31 -21.12
CA VAL A 94 14.34 -7.80 -19.81
C VAL A 94 13.11 -8.31 -19.07
N THR A 95 13.17 -9.55 -18.58
CA THR A 95 12.13 -10.14 -17.74
C THR A 95 12.47 -9.84 -16.28
N VAL A 96 11.47 -9.41 -15.50
CA VAL A 96 11.60 -9.14 -14.06
C VAL A 96 10.45 -9.84 -13.34
N GLY A 97 10.72 -11.01 -12.75
CA GLY A 97 9.70 -11.86 -12.12
C GLY A 97 10.27 -12.72 -11.00
N GLY A 98 9.46 -13.61 -10.43
CA GLY A 98 9.88 -14.46 -9.29
C GLY A 98 10.08 -13.68 -7.99
N ILE A 99 9.66 -12.41 -7.94
CA ILE A 99 9.86 -11.53 -6.79
C ILE A 99 8.71 -11.73 -5.80
N ARG A 100 9.04 -12.23 -4.60
CA ARG A 100 8.08 -12.51 -3.51
C ARG A 100 8.08 -11.37 -2.47
N SER A 101 8.20 -11.70 -1.19
CA SER A 101 8.06 -10.77 -0.06
C SER A 101 9.12 -9.66 0.00
N THR A 102 10.26 -9.84 -0.65
CA THR A 102 11.42 -8.92 -0.56
C THR A 102 11.44 -7.87 -1.67
N GLY A 103 10.47 -7.87 -2.59
CA GLY A 103 10.48 -6.98 -3.76
C GLY A 103 10.53 -5.49 -3.44
N LEU A 104 9.76 -5.04 -2.45
CA LEU A 104 9.77 -3.64 -2.04
C LEU A 104 11.12 -3.23 -1.45
N THR A 105 11.66 -4.03 -0.53
CA THR A 105 12.94 -3.78 0.13
C THR A 105 14.11 -3.81 -0.85
N ALA A 106 14.08 -4.71 -1.84
CA ALA A 106 15.14 -4.86 -2.84
C ALA A 106 14.94 -4.00 -4.10
N SER A 107 13.88 -3.19 -4.17
CA SER A 107 13.45 -2.50 -5.40
C SER A 107 14.55 -1.65 -6.05
N MET A 108 15.33 -0.91 -5.25
CA MET A 108 16.44 -0.08 -5.77
C MET A 108 17.57 -0.92 -6.36
N ALA A 109 17.97 -2.00 -5.69
CA ALA A 109 19.00 -2.91 -6.19
C ALA A 109 18.52 -3.66 -7.45
N ILE A 110 17.24 -4.05 -7.49
CA ILE A 110 16.61 -4.64 -8.68
C ILE A 110 16.66 -3.64 -9.85
N ALA A 111 16.38 -2.36 -9.62
CA ALA A 111 16.41 -1.34 -10.66
C ALA A 111 17.82 -1.17 -11.25
N GLU A 112 18.86 -1.15 -10.42
CA GLU A 112 20.26 -1.11 -10.87
C GLU A 112 20.64 -2.35 -11.68
N TYR A 113 20.28 -3.53 -11.20
CA TYR A 113 20.54 -4.79 -11.91
C TYR A 113 19.83 -4.84 -13.26
N VAL A 114 18.56 -4.42 -13.33
CA VAL A 114 17.80 -4.32 -14.58
C VAL A 114 18.43 -3.31 -15.55
N ARG A 115 18.91 -2.16 -15.05
CA ARG A 115 19.64 -1.18 -15.87
C ARG A 115 20.87 -1.82 -16.51
N ASP A 116 21.66 -2.57 -15.75
CA ASP A 116 22.88 -3.18 -16.25
C ASP A 116 22.59 -4.23 -17.34
N LEU A 117 21.55 -5.03 -17.17
CA LEU A 117 21.06 -5.96 -18.20
C LEU A 117 20.57 -5.23 -19.47
N LEU A 118 19.93 -4.06 -19.33
CA LEU A 118 19.53 -3.25 -20.47
C LEU A 118 20.74 -2.72 -21.25
N VAL A 119 21.78 -2.28 -20.54
CA VAL A 119 23.05 -1.84 -21.15
C VAL A 119 23.75 -2.99 -21.87
N GLU A 120 23.80 -4.17 -21.25
CA GLU A 120 24.29 -5.40 -21.88
C GLU A 120 23.49 -5.73 -23.16
N GLY A 121 22.18 -5.53 -23.13
CA GLY A 121 21.28 -5.64 -24.28
C GLY A 121 21.43 -4.55 -25.35
N GLY A 122 22.39 -3.63 -25.19
CA GLY A 122 22.72 -2.59 -26.16
C GLY A 122 22.03 -1.25 -25.93
N LEU A 123 21.32 -1.05 -24.80
CA LEU A 123 20.77 0.25 -24.43
C LEU A 123 21.92 1.24 -24.15
N LYS A 124 21.94 2.35 -24.89
CA LYS A 124 22.86 3.45 -24.60
C LYS A 124 22.23 4.36 -23.55
N ILE A 125 22.80 4.37 -22.35
CA ILE A 125 22.36 5.26 -21.28
C ILE A 125 22.84 6.70 -21.52
N GLY A 126 21.96 7.66 -21.24
CA GLY A 126 22.27 9.09 -21.29
C GLY A 126 23.01 9.57 -20.05
N LYS A 127 23.21 10.89 -19.95
CA LYS A 127 23.72 11.52 -18.73
C LYS A 127 22.72 11.33 -17.60
N GLN A 128 23.22 11.08 -16.40
CA GLN A 128 22.40 11.06 -15.19
C GLN A 128 21.75 12.42 -14.97
N SER A 129 20.43 12.43 -14.75
CA SER A 129 19.70 13.60 -14.32
C SER A 129 19.61 13.65 -12.79
N VAL A 130 19.58 14.86 -12.24
CA VAL A 130 19.21 15.05 -10.84
C VAL A 130 17.73 14.71 -10.70
N LEU A 131 17.39 13.83 -9.76
CA LEU A 131 16.00 13.49 -9.47
C LEU A 131 15.32 14.68 -8.76
N PRO A 132 14.05 14.96 -9.06
CA PRO A 132 13.32 16.00 -8.33
C PRO A 132 13.19 15.61 -6.85
N GLN A 133 13.19 16.60 -5.97
CA GLN A 133 12.88 16.37 -4.57
C GLN A 133 11.39 16.04 -4.46
N LEU A 134 11.08 14.80 -4.08
CA LEU A 134 9.70 14.35 -3.87
C LEU A 134 9.34 14.50 -2.39
N THR A 135 8.23 15.17 -2.12
CA THR A 135 7.63 15.25 -0.78
C THR A 135 6.29 14.53 -0.79
N MET A 136 6.11 13.57 0.10
CA MET A 136 4.83 12.89 0.29
C MET A 136 4.10 13.50 1.49
N PRO A 137 2.79 13.77 1.39
CA PRO A 137 2.02 14.22 2.55
C PRO A 137 2.06 13.15 3.65
N ASN A 138 2.08 13.59 4.91
CA ASN A 138 1.97 12.66 6.03
C ASN A 138 0.54 12.08 6.08
N LEU A 139 0.42 10.76 5.90
CA LEU A 139 -0.84 10.02 6.01
C LEU A 139 -0.97 9.24 7.33
N GLY A 140 0.10 9.20 8.11
CA GLY A 140 0.18 8.45 9.36
C GLY A 140 -0.14 9.29 10.58
N GLU A 141 -0.28 8.60 11.71
CA GLU A 141 -0.56 9.19 13.03
C GLU A 141 0.72 9.67 13.74
N ALA A 142 1.90 9.40 13.17
CA ALA A 142 3.20 9.74 13.77
C ALA A 142 3.61 11.21 13.58
N GLY A 143 2.89 11.96 12.75
CA GLY A 143 3.16 13.36 12.46
C GLY A 143 1.88 14.19 12.41
N VAL A 144 2.04 15.51 12.30
CA VAL A 144 0.91 16.44 12.15
C VAL A 144 0.16 16.13 10.86
N ARG A 145 -1.16 15.98 10.94
CA ARG A 145 -2.06 15.89 9.79
C ARG A 145 -2.59 17.28 9.43
N PRO A 146 -2.96 17.53 8.16
CA PRO A 146 -3.40 18.86 7.71
C PRO A 146 -4.54 19.47 8.54
N TYR A 147 -5.52 18.67 8.97
CA TYR A 147 -6.62 19.16 9.83
C TYR A 147 -6.18 19.60 11.24
N GLN A 148 -4.94 19.32 11.65
CA GLN A 148 -4.37 19.71 12.94
C GLN A 148 -3.47 20.94 12.85
N ASP A 149 -3.18 21.42 11.63
CA ASP A 149 -2.30 22.55 11.41
C ASP A 149 -3.11 23.83 11.24
N GLU A 150 -3.28 24.57 12.34
CA GLU A 150 -4.02 25.84 12.37
C GLU A 150 -3.47 26.85 11.36
N SER A 151 -2.14 26.92 11.21
CA SER A 151 -1.50 27.85 10.28
C SER A 151 -1.77 27.50 8.81
N LEU A 152 -1.92 26.21 8.52
CA LEU A 152 -2.30 25.73 7.19
C LEU A 152 -3.78 26.02 6.91
N ILE A 153 -4.65 25.84 7.90
CA ILE A 153 -6.08 26.14 7.81
C ILE A 153 -6.33 27.64 7.65
N GLU A 154 -5.59 28.50 8.36
CA GLU A 154 -5.68 29.96 8.21
C GLU A 154 -5.27 30.43 6.81
N LYS A 155 -4.28 29.77 6.20
CA LYS A 155 -3.85 30.08 4.83
C LYS A 155 -4.82 29.55 3.78
N GLU A 156 -5.47 28.42 4.06
CA GLU A 156 -6.35 27.72 3.16
C GLU A 156 -7.43 26.96 3.94
N GLU A 157 -8.62 27.56 4.01
CA GLU A 157 -9.74 27.07 4.81
C GLU A 157 -10.19 25.65 4.46
N SER A 158 -9.95 25.20 3.21
CA SER A 158 -10.33 23.86 2.78
C SER A 158 -9.59 22.73 3.52
N TYR A 159 -8.47 23.01 4.20
CA TYR A 159 -7.84 22.02 5.11
C TYR A 159 -8.61 21.83 6.43
N GLY A 160 -9.51 22.75 6.78
CA GLY A 160 -10.43 22.62 7.91
C GLY A 160 -11.75 21.90 7.56
N GLU A 161 -12.08 21.78 6.27
CA GLU A 161 -13.31 21.12 5.81
C GLU A 161 -13.11 19.60 5.71
N ILE A 162 -13.62 18.83 6.68
CA ILE A 162 -13.48 17.37 6.68
C ILE A 162 -14.45 16.70 5.71
N ILE A 163 -13.89 15.93 4.76
CA ILE A 163 -14.64 15.13 3.77
C ILE A 163 -14.77 13.67 4.24
N CYS A 164 -13.70 13.10 4.82
CA CYS A 164 -13.72 11.75 5.37
C CYS A 164 -13.59 11.81 6.88
N HIS A 165 -14.69 11.66 7.62
CA HIS A 165 -14.67 11.74 9.08
C HIS A 165 -13.88 10.61 9.74
N CYS A 166 -14.00 9.36 9.26
CA CYS A 166 -13.30 8.22 9.86
C CYS A 166 -11.78 8.36 9.79
N GLU A 167 -11.29 9.03 8.73
CA GLU A 167 -9.87 9.18 8.45
C GLU A 167 -9.35 10.61 8.61
N ARG A 168 -10.25 11.53 9.02
CA ARG A 168 -10.01 12.96 9.21
C ARG A 168 -9.31 13.59 7.99
N VAL A 169 -9.79 13.24 6.79
CA VAL A 169 -9.24 13.77 5.54
C VAL A 169 -10.04 15.00 5.12
N SER A 170 -9.31 16.10 4.92
CA SER A 170 -9.84 17.40 4.53
C SER A 170 -10.07 17.54 3.03
N ARG A 171 -10.88 18.52 2.63
CA ARG A 171 -11.11 18.90 1.22
C ARG A 171 -9.80 19.34 0.57
N GLY A 172 -8.97 20.08 1.30
CA GLY A 172 -7.64 20.51 0.85
C GLY A 172 -6.76 19.32 0.45
N GLU A 173 -6.71 18.27 1.28
CA GLU A 173 -5.98 17.03 0.95
C GLU A 173 -6.50 16.36 -0.32
N ILE A 174 -7.82 16.32 -0.53
CA ILE A 174 -8.41 15.77 -1.75
C ILE A 174 -8.02 16.60 -2.97
N ARG A 175 -8.14 17.93 -2.89
CA ARG A 175 -7.75 18.85 -3.98
C ARG A 175 -6.29 18.64 -4.35
N ASP A 176 -5.39 18.63 -3.38
CA ASP A 176 -3.95 18.50 -3.63
C ASP A 176 -3.63 17.17 -4.33
N ALA A 177 -4.30 16.08 -3.93
CA ALA A 177 -4.15 14.78 -4.59
C ALA A 177 -4.65 14.78 -6.05
N LEU A 178 -5.66 15.60 -6.37
CA LEU A 178 -6.23 15.73 -7.72
C LEU A 178 -5.40 16.61 -8.65
N VAL A 179 -4.61 17.55 -8.11
CA VAL A 179 -3.77 18.48 -8.91
C VAL A 179 -2.27 18.20 -8.84
N SER A 180 -1.86 17.17 -8.10
CA SER A 180 -0.44 16.75 -8.01
C SER A 180 0.13 16.30 -9.37
N ASP A 181 1.47 16.22 -9.46
CA ASP A 181 2.20 15.75 -10.65
C ASP A 181 1.72 14.38 -11.18
N LEU A 182 1.22 13.54 -10.28
CA LEU A 182 0.65 12.23 -10.58
C LEU A 182 -0.74 12.13 -9.94
N PRO A 183 -1.75 12.77 -10.55
CA PRO A 183 -3.04 13.01 -9.95
C PRO A 183 -3.82 11.72 -9.74
N ALA A 184 -4.62 11.67 -8.67
CA ALA A 184 -5.51 10.55 -8.43
C ALA A 184 -6.68 10.55 -9.42
N THR A 185 -6.84 9.46 -10.17
CA THR A 185 -7.90 9.32 -11.19
C THR A 185 -8.99 8.31 -10.82
N THR A 186 -8.85 7.65 -9.66
CA THR A 186 -9.82 6.68 -9.15
C THR A 186 -9.99 6.86 -7.64
N LEU A 187 -11.10 6.36 -7.08
CA LEU A 187 -11.29 6.34 -5.62
C LEU A 187 -10.16 5.61 -4.89
N GLY A 188 -9.69 4.47 -5.43
CA GLY A 188 -8.54 3.77 -4.89
C GLY A 188 -7.24 4.59 -5.00
N GLY A 189 -7.08 5.37 -6.06
CA GLY A 189 -5.99 6.34 -6.21
C GLY A 189 -6.05 7.42 -5.12
N LEU A 190 -7.23 8.01 -4.89
CA LEU A 190 -7.46 8.99 -3.83
C LEU A 190 -7.15 8.38 -2.46
N GLY A 191 -7.67 7.19 -2.16
CA GLY A 191 -7.38 6.48 -0.91
C GLY A 191 -5.89 6.27 -0.67
N ARG A 192 -5.11 5.89 -1.69
CA ARG A 192 -3.64 5.76 -1.55
C ARG A 192 -2.93 7.10 -1.35
N ARG A 193 -3.49 8.20 -1.87
CA ARG A 193 -2.90 9.54 -1.77
C ARG A 193 -3.29 10.27 -0.49
N THR A 194 -4.46 9.99 0.09
CA THR A 194 -5.04 10.80 1.18
C THR A 194 -5.59 9.98 2.35
N ARG A 195 -5.71 8.66 2.21
CA ARG A 195 -6.40 7.73 3.13
C ARG A 195 -7.93 7.81 3.12
N ALA A 196 -8.52 8.71 2.33
CA ALA A 196 -9.97 8.84 2.27
C ALA A 196 -10.65 7.56 1.77
N GLY A 197 -11.73 7.16 2.44
CA GLY A 197 -12.46 5.94 2.14
C GLY A 197 -11.84 4.65 2.67
N LEU A 198 -10.65 4.70 3.29
CA LEU A 198 -9.96 3.50 3.79
C LEU A 198 -10.23 3.19 5.27
N GLY A 199 -10.98 4.03 5.97
CA GLY A 199 -11.28 3.87 7.39
C GLY A 199 -12.48 2.99 7.68
N ARG A 200 -12.92 2.98 8.95
CA ARG A 200 -13.98 2.08 9.46
C ARG A 200 -15.20 1.91 8.55
N CYS A 201 -15.72 2.99 7.97
CA CYS A 201 -16.91 2.93 7.12
C CYS A 201 -16.67 2.42 5.69
N GLN A 202 -15.42 2.15 5.30
CA GLN A 202 -15.00 1.71 3.97
C GLN A 202 -15.61 2.57 2.84
N GLY A 203 -15.68 3.88 3.10
CA GLY A 203 -16.18 4.87 2.14
C GLY A 203 -17.69 5.05 2.09
N PHE A 204 -18.48 4.35 2.92
CA PHE A 204 -19.94 4.46 2.95
C PHE A 204 -20.43 5.92 3.00
N TYR A 205 -19.81 6.77 3.83
CA TYR A 205 -20.20 8.17 3.98
C TYR A 205 -19.58 9.12 2.94
N CYS A 206 -18.29 8.96 2.63
CA CYS A 206 -17.54 9.95 1.86
C CYS A 206 -17.48 9.66 0.35
N HIS A 207 -17.75 8.42 -0.10
CA HIS A 207 -17.56 8.06 -1.51
C HIS A 207 -18.42 8.88 -2.48
N ALA A 208 -19.66 9.24 -2.11
CA ALA A 208 -20.49 10.08 -2.98
C ALA A 208 -19.81 11.43 -3.26
N GLN A 209 -19.38 12.13 -2.21
CA GLN A 209 -18.70 13.41 -2.33
C GLN A 209 -17.34 13.28 -3.01
N LEU A 210 -16.56 12.24 -2.70
CA LEU A 210 -15.27 11.97 -3.36
C LEU A 210 -15.42 11.75 -4.86
N ARG A 211 -16.51 11.10 -5.31
CA ARG A 211 -16.80 10.91 -6.74
C ARG A 211 -17.12 12.22 -7.44
N THR A 212 -17.93 13.08 -6.82
CA THR A 212 -18.22 14.44 -7.32
C THR A 212 -16.93 15.25 -7.50
N LEU A 213 -16.07 15.26 -6.48
CA LEU A 213 -14.78 15.95 -6.54
C LEU A 213 -13.86 15.39 -7.61
N LEU A 214 -13.80 14.07 -7.74
CA LEU A 214 -12.98 13.39 -8.75
C LEU A 214 -13.49 13.63 -10.18
N ALA A 215 -14.79 13.82 -10.37
CA ALA A 215 -15.37 14.20 -11.65
C ALA A 215 -15.15 15.68 -12.00
N GLY A 216 -14.62 16.49 -11.08
CA GLY A 216 -14.50 17.94 -11.23
C GLY A 216 -15.83 18.68 -11.10
N GLU A 217 -16.86 18.02 -10.58
CA GLU A 217 -18.16 18.61 -10.28
C GLU A 217 -18.05 19.39 -8.97
N LYS A 218 -18.58 20.62 -8.95
CA LYS A 218 -18.54 21.52 -7.78
C LYS A 218 -19.76 21.33 -6.91
#